data_AF-A0A8H5WM97-F1
#
_entry.id   AF-A0A8H5WM97-F1
#
_cell.length_a   1.000
_cell.length_b   1.000
_cell.length_c   1.000
_cell.angle_alpha   90.00
_cell.angle_beta   90.00
_cell.angle_gamma   90.00
#
_symmetry.space_group_name_H-M   'P 1'
#
loop_
_entity.id
_entity.type
_entity.pdbx_description
1 polymer ?
#
loop_
_entity_poly.entity_id
_entity_poly.type
_entity_poly.pdbx_seq_one_letter_code
_entity_poly.pdbx_strand_id
1 'polypeptide(L)'
;MISRSSLARTAQQAARQACRVQRRTYAAAASTGSYETSDVTGLKVASRDAHGPTTTLAVVAKAGTRYQPLPGLSVGLAEFAFKNTQRRSALRITRESELLGGQLASFHSREAVVVEASFLREDLPYFTELLAEVISLTKYTTHEFHEDVERVLHAKQAVLNADVAATALDNAHAIAFHTGLGSSLLPSSSTPYQKYLNEEYIASYADVAYAKPNIALIADGASPDSLSKWVGQFFKDVPSAPRSGQTLKTDATKYFGGEQRTSSSAGNSIVIAFPGSGYDSTKPEHAVLATLLGGQSTIKWAPGFSLLAKATAGTSGLTVNTSNLTYSDAGLLTVQLSGPAASVRKGAEEIVKVLKSIADGQASQEDVKKAAAYAKFNLLNQNQLRQPSIALAGSGIVNSGKPYDSAAIAKAIDGVSAESIKTAAKTLLEGKATVSTVGDLFVLPYAEEIGLRV
;
A
#
# COMPACT_ATOMS: atom_id res chain seq x y z
N MET A 1 75.67 -14.56 11.47
CA MET A 1 74.52 -15.35 10.97
C MET A 1 73.32 -14.43 10.87
N ILE A 2 72.98 -13.99 9.65
CA ILE A 2 71.83 -13.12 9.36
C ILE A 2 70.79 -14.02 8.68
N SER A 3 69.67 -14.31 9.33
CA SER A 3 68.58 -15.09 8.75
C SER A 3 67.59 -14.19 8.01
N ARG A 4 67.18 -14.66 6.83
CA ARG A 4 66.31 -13.98 5.88
C ARG A 4 64.82 -14.20 6.19
N SER A 5 64.02 -13.30 5.60
CA SER A 5 62.68 -13.49 5.03
C SER A 5 61.47 -13.69 5.95
N SER A 6 60.72 -12.61 6.17
CA SER A 6 59.29 -12.66 6.53
C SER A 6 58.42 -11.62 5.80
N LEU A 7 59.00 -10.59 5.17
CA LEU A 7 58.23 -9.46 4.62
C LEU A 7 57.64 -9.67 3.21
N ALA A 8 57.98 -10.76 2.50
CA ALA A 8 57.52 -10.96 1.12
C ALA A 8 56.21 -11.77 0.99
N ARG A 9 55.74 -12.46 2.04
CA ARG A 9 54.53 -13.31 1.95
C ARG A 9 53.22 -12.58 2.21
N THR A 10 53.23 -11.50 2.98
CA THR A 10 52.01 -10.74 3.31
C THR A 10 51.56 -9.83 2.17
N ALA A 11 52.48 -9.30 1.36
CA ALA A 11 52.15 -8.44 0.23
C ALA A 11 51.47 -9.20 -0.94
N GLN A 12 51.79 -10.48 -1.15
CA GLN A 12 51.16 -11.29 -2.21
C GLN A 12 49.77 -11.84 -1.84
N GLN A 13 49.43 -11.92 -0.55
CA GLN A 13 48.08 -12.31 -0.13
C GLN A 13 47.08 -11.14 -0.19
N ALA A 14 47.52 -9.90 0.05
CA ALA A 14 46.66 -8.71 -0.08
C ALA A 14 46.26 -8.41 -1.54
N ALA A 15 47.16 -8.66 -2.51
CA ALA A 15 46.88 -8.42 -3.92
C ALA A 15 45.92 -9.45 -4.56
N ARG A 16 45.74 -10.64 -3.97
CA ARG A 16 44.81 -11.67 -4.48
C ARG A 16 43.37 -11.52 -3.97
N GLN A 17 43.13 -10.67 -2.97
CA GLN A 17 41.76 -10.39 -2.48
C GLN A 17 41.09 -9.20 -3.18
N ALA A 18 41.86 -8.34 -3.87
CA ALA A 18 41.34 -7.10 -4.48
C ALA A 18 40.63 -7.30 -5.84
N CYS A 19 40.59 -8.51 -6.40
CA CYS A 19 39.98 -8.78 -7.72
C CYS A 19 39.05 -10.00 -7.73
N ARG A 20 38.22 -10.16 -6.69
CA ARG A 20 36.97 -10.91 -6.83
C ARG A 20 35.83 -9.92 -6.90
N VAL A 21 35.37 -9.63 -8.12
CA VAL A 21 34.00 -9.15 -8.34
C VAL A 21 33.10 -10.26 -7.79
N GLN A 22 32.74 -10.16 -6.51
CA GLN A 22 31.68 -10.96 -5.93
C GLN A 22 30.42 -10.55 -6.68
N ARG A 23 30.07 -11.30 -7.73
CA ARG A 23 28.67 -11.43 -8.12
C ARG A 23 27.95 -11.81 -6.82
N ARG A 24 27.01 -10.98 -6.37
CA ARG A 24 26.02 -11.38 -5.36
C ARG A 24 25.31 -12.59 -5.94
N THR A 25 25.83 -13.78 -5.69
CA THR A 25 25.12 -15.02 -5.94
C THR A 25 24.08 -15.08 -4.85
N TYR A 26 22.83 -14.89 -5.25
CA TYR A 26 21.68 -15.13 -4.39
C TYR A 26 21.86 -16.52 -3.78
N ALA A 27 21.76 -16.64 -2.45
CA ALA A 27 21.32 -17.90 -1.89
C ALA A 27 20.05 -18.25 -2.66
N ALA A 28 20.00 -19.41 -3.29
CA ALA A 28 18.77 -19.90 -3.88
C ALA A 28 17.75 -19.92 -2.74
N ALA A 29 16.88 -18.92 -2.69
CA ALA A 29 15.75 -18.96 -1.80
C ALA A 29 15.02 -20.24 -2.19
N ALA A 30 14.88 -21.16 -1.24
CA ALA A 30 13.87 -22.18 -1.35
C ALA A 30 12.56 -21.47 -1.78
N SER A 31 11.71 -22.16 -2.52
CA SER A 31 10.42 -21.69 -3.04
C SER A 31 9.41 -21.21 -1.97
N THR A 32 9.86 -20.88 -0.76
CA THR A 32 9.09 -20.57 0.45
C THR A 32 8.48 -19.16 0.49
N GLY A 33 8.61 -18.36 -0.58
CA GLY A 33 8.14 -16.97 -0.60
C GLY A 33 6.75 -16.74 -1.21
N SER A 34 6.33 -17.61 -2.14
CA SER A 34 5.06 -17.44 -2.86
C SER A 34 3.90 -18.08 -2.11
N TYR A 35 2.73 -17.43 -2.17
CA TYR A 35 1.49 -18.02 -1.70
C TYR A 35 1.00 -19.09 -2.66
N GLU A 36 0.70 -20.27 -2.13
CA GLU A 36 0.02 -21.35 -2.84
C GLU A 36 -1.48 -21.10 -2.79
N THR A 37 -2.14 -21.08 -3.95
CA THR A 37 -3.58 -20.82 -4.04
C THR A 37 -4.38 -22.10 -4.20
N SER A 38 -5.52 -22.18 -3.50
CA SER A 38 -6.53 -23.21 -3.66
C SER A 38 -7.92 -22.60 -3.68
N ASP A 39 -8.91 -23.34 -4.18
CA ASP A 39 -10.32 -23.03 -4.01
C ASP A 39 -10.93 -24.02 -3.03
N VAL A 40 -11.51 -23.52 -1.95
CA VAL A 40 -12.13 -24.33 -0.89
C VAL A 40 -13.58 -23.91 -0.76
N THR A 41 -14.51 -24.75 -1.24
CA THR A 41 -15.97 -24.49 -1.14
C THR A 41 -16.42 -23.18 -1.81
N GLY A 42 -15.78 -22.79 -2.93
CA GLY A 42 -16.07 -21.55 -3.66
C GLY A 42 -15.43 -20.30 -3.05
N LEU A 43 -14.53 -20.48 -2.07
CA LEU A 43 -13.71 -19.43 -1.49
C LEU A 43 -12.29 -19.55 -2.01
N LYS A 44 -11.72 -18.44 -2.50
CA LYS A 44 -10.32 -18.37 -2.87
C LYS A 44 -9.46 -18.31 -1.61
N VAL A 45 -8.54 -19.24 -1.50
CA VAL A 45 -7.64 -19.38 -0.35
C VAL A 45 -6.21 -19.30 -0.83
N ALA A 46 -5.34 -18.65 -0.06
CA ALA A 46 -3.90 -18.67 -0.29
C ALA A 46 -3.15 -18.93 1.01
N SER A 47 -2.12 -19.76 0.93
CA SER A 47 -1.33 -20.18 2.07
C SER A 47 0.16 -20.05 1.76
N ARG A 48 0.93 -19.54 2.71
CA ARG A 48 2.39 -19.58 2.71
C ARG A 48 2.84 -20.19 4.01
N ASP A 49 3.60 -21.28 3.96
CA ASP A 49 4.10 -21.95 5.16
C ASP A 49 5.60 -21.74 5.36
N ALA A 50 5.96 -20.70 6.12
CA ALA A 50 7.34 -20.44 6.54
C ALA A 50 7.83 -21.34 7.70
N HIS A 51 7.02 -22.33 8.12
CA HIS A 51 7.30 -23.27 9.21
C HIS A 51 7.58 -22.60 10.57
N GLY A 52 7.10 -21.37 10.77
CA GLY A 52 7.24 -20.61 12.01
C GLY A 52 6.20 -20.98 13.08
N PRO A 53 6.40 -20.56 14.35
CA PRO A 53 5.49 -20.88 15.45
C PRO A 53 4.21 -20.03 15.47
N THR A 54 4.16 -18.97 14.66
CA THR A 54 3.02 -18.04 14.61
C THR A 54 2.41 -18.01 13.23
N THR A 55 1.10 -17.80 13.18
CA THR A 55 0.31 -17.67 11.96
C THR A 55 -0.39 -16.32 11.96
N THR A 56 -0.43 -15.67 10.80
CA THR A 56 -1.34 -14.55 10.54
C THR A 56 -2.35 -15.01 9.49
N LEU A 57 -3.62 -14.94 9.82
CA LEU A 57 -4.74 -15.27 8.96
C LEU A 57 -5.56 -14.01 8.70
N ALA A 58 -5.91 -13.75 7.44
CA ALA A 58 -6.70 -12.58 7.09
C ALA A 58 -7.76 -12.89 6.04
N VAL A 59 -8.94 -12.32 6.24
CA VAL A 59 -9.94 -12.18 5.18
C VAL A 59 -9.70 -10.83 4.51
N VAL A 60 -9.39 -10.87 3.22
CA VAL A 60 -9.25 -9.69 2.39
C VAL A 60 -10.50 -9.57 1.53
N ALA A 61 -11.31 -8.56 1.80
CA ALA A 61 -12.54 -8.27 1.06
C ALA A 61 -12.30 -7.16 0.03
N LYS A 62 -12.89 -7.33 -1.16
CA LYS A 62 -12.93 -6.33 -2.23
C LYS A 62 -13.90 -5.19 -1.86
N ALA A 63 -13.57 -4.44 -0.83
CA ALA A 63 -14.53 -3.57 -0.13
C ALA A 63 -13.97 -2.20 0.30
N GLY A 64 -12.88 -1.74 -0.31
CA GLY A 64 -12.32 -0.41 -0.04
C GLY A 64 -13.14 0.77 -0.57
N THR A 65 -12.63 1.99 -0.38
CA THR A 65 -13.35 3.22 -0.76
C THR A 65 -13.66 3.35 -2.24
N ARG A 66 -12.99 2.58 -3.10
CA ARG A 66 -13.30 2.43 -4.52
C ARG A 66 -14.67 1.81 -4.77
N TYR A 67 -15.07 0.86 -3.93
CA TYR A 67 -16.23 0.00 -4.14
C TYR A 67 -17.46 0.45 -3.35
N GLN A 68 -17.26 1.31 -2.34
CA GLN A 68 -18.36 1.76 -1.49
C GLN A 68 -19.35 2.64 -2.29
N PRO A 69 -20.66 2.37 -2.23
CA PRO A 69 -21.67 3.19 -2.88
C PRO A 69 -21.88 4.54 -2.20
N LEU A 70 -21.64 4.59 -0.89
CA LEU A 70 -21.80 5.78 -0.05
C LEU A 70 -20.51 6.05 0.74
N PRO A 71 -20.20 7.32 1.06
CA PRO A 71 -18.99 7.67 1.78
C PRO A 71 -18.99 7.08 3.21
N GLY A 72 -17.88 6.43 3.59
CA GLY A 72 -17.64 5.99 4.96
C GLY A 72 -18.01 4.54 5.27
N LEU A 73 -18.60 3.81 4.33
CA LEU A 73 -19.00 2.42 4.56
C LEU A 73 -17.79 1.49 4.75
N SER A 74 -16.68 1.73 4.05
CA SER A 74 -15.47 0.89 4.17
C SER A 74 -14.81 0.99 5.55
N VAL A 75 -14.73 2.21 6.10
CA VAL A 75 -14.25 2.42 7.47
C VAL A 75 -15.25 1.86 8.48
N GLY A 76 -16.56 2.03 8.24
CA GLY A 76 -17.60 1.40 9.05
C GLY A 76 -17.44 -0.12 9.16
N LEU A 77 -17.20 -0.82 8.04
CA LEU A 77 -16.93 -2.26 8.05
C LEU A 77 -15.68 -2.63 8.85
N ALA A 78 -14.61 -1.85 8.73
CA ALA A 78 -13.37 -2.09 9.47
C ALA A 78 -13.56 -1.89 10.98
N GLU A 79 -14.24 -0.82 11.41
CA GLU A 79 -14.46 -0.54 12.84
C GLU A 79 -15.49 -1.48 13.50
N PHE A 80 -16.43 -2.03 12.74
CA PHE A 80 -17.35 -3.06 13.24
C PHE A 80 -16.70 -4.45 13.38
N ALA A 81 -15.53 -4.68 12.79
CA ALA A 81 -14.86 -5.96 12.92
C ALA A 81 -14.56 -6.28 14.39
N PHE A 82 -14.80 -7.54 14.79
CA PHE A 82 -14.62 -8.05 16.17
C PHE A 82 -15.54 -7.43 17.25
N LYS A 83 -16.59 -6.70 16.84
CA LYS A 83 -17.72 -6.32 17.70
C LYS A 83 -18.66 -7.51 17.92
N ASN A 84 -19.84 -7.28 18.49
CA ASN A 84 -20.81 -8.35 18.73
C ASN A 84 -21.18 -9.11 17.45
N THR A 85 -21.27 -10.42 17.54
CA THR A 85 -21.76 -11.31 16.48
C THR A 85 -23.06 -11.98 16.92
N GLN A 86 -23.64 -12.82 16.07
CA GLN A 86 -24.78 -13.66 16.44
C GLN A 86 -24.43 -14.69 17.53
N ARG A 87 -23.16 -15.13 17.64
CA ARG A 87 -22.73 -16.23 18.52
C ARG A 87 -21.89 -15.79 19.72
N ARG A 88 -21.09 -14.72 19.57
CA ARG A 88 -20.18 -14.22 20.60
C ARG A 88 -20.44 -12.73 20.83
N SER A 89 -20.34 -12.31 22.08
CA SER A 89 -20.26 -10.88 22.40
C SER A 89 -18.84 -10.37 22.14
N ALA A 90 -18.68 -9.06 21.92
CA ALA A 90 -17.38 -8.41 21.80
C ALA A 90 -16.48 -8.73 23.00
N LEU A 91 -17.04 -8.72 24.22
CA LEU A 91 -16.32 -9.12 25.45
C LEU A 91 -15.80 -10.55 25.38
N ARG A 92 -16.62 -11.48 24.88
CA ARG A 92 -16.21 -12.89 24.72
C ARG A 92 -15.08 -13.03 23.70
N ILE A 93 -15.21 -12.38 22.54
CA ILE A 93 -14.17 -12.38 21.50
C ILE A 93 -12.85 -11.85 22.07
N THR A 94 -12.89 -10.72 22.78
CA THR A 94 -11.70 -10.14 23.41
C THR A 94 -11.07 -11.10 24.42
N ARG A 95 -11.85 -11.67 25.35
CA ARG A 95 -11.30 -12.55 26.39
C ARG A 95 -10.76 -13.87 25.85
N GLU A 96 -11.47 -14.50 24.91
CA GLU A 96 -10.99 -15.73 24.27
C GLU A 96 -9.70 -15.45 23.47
N SER A 97 -9.62 -14.32 22.76
CA SER A 97 -8.43 -13.96 21.99
C SER A 97 -7.23 -13.59 22.88
N GLU A 98 -7.46 -12.85 23.98
CA GLU A 98 -6.43 -12.54 24.99
C GLU A 98 -5.88 -13.83 25.63
N LEU A 99 -6.75 -14.78 25.96
CA LEU A 99 -6.36 -16.05 26.59
C LEU A 99 -5.46 -16.90 25.68
N LEU A 100 -5.71 -16.86 24.37
CA LEU A 100 -4.91 -17.55 23.36
C LEU A 100 -3.70 -16.73 22.88
N GLY A 101 -3.51 -15.50 23.38
CA GLY A 101 -2.42 -14.61 22.95
C GLY A 101 -2.56 -14.11 21.51
N GLY A 102 -3.78 -14.08 20.97
CA GLY A 102 -4.06 -13.60 19.63
C GLY A 102 -4.16 -12.08 19.56
N GLN A 103 -3.67 -11.52 18.45
CA GLN A 103 -3.83 -10.12 18.08
C GLN A 103 -4.83 -10.01 16.93
N LEU A 104 -5.92 -9.28 17.17
CA LEU A 104 -6.95 -8.99 16.17
C LEU A 104 -6.75 -7.60 15.60
N ALA A 105 -6.86 -7.45 14.29
CA ALA A 105 -6.75 -6.15 13.63
C ALA A 105 -7.67 -6.06 12.41
N SER A 106 -8.12 -4.86 12.12
CA SER A 106 -8.83 -4.52 10.90
C SER A 106 -8.34 -3.20 10.35
N PHE A 107 -8.30 -3.08 9.04
CA PHE A 107 -7.99 -1.83 8.37
C PHE A 107 -8.57 -1.82 6.96
N HIS A 108 -8.70 -0.64 6.38
CA HIS A 108 -9.17 -0.48 5.02
C HIS A 108 -8.16 0.32 4.19
N SER A 109 -8.21 0.08 2.89
CA SER A 109 -7.52 0.83 1.85
C SER A 109 -8.53 1.30 0.81
N ARG A 110 -8.05 1.82 -0.31
CA ARG A 110 -8.93 2.18 -1.43
C ARG A 110 -9.57 0.97 -2.09
N GLU A 111 -8.95 -0.21 -2.05
CA GLU A 111 -9.45 -1.40 -2.76
C GLU A 111 -9.79 -2.58 -1.85
N ALA A 112 -9.35 -2.57 -0.60
CA ALA A 112 -9.54 -3.70 0.30
C ALA A 112 -9.97 -3.27 1.70
N VAL A 113 -10.83 -4.08 2.33
CA VAL A 113 -10.99 -4.13 3.78
C VAL A 113 -10.36 -5.45 4.23
N VAL A 114 -9.44 -5.36 5.18
CA VAL A 114 -8.69 -6.52 5.70
C VAL A 114 -9.11 -6.73 7.15
N VAL A 115 -9.55 -7.94 7.46
CA VAL A 115 -9.84 -8.39 8.82
C VAL A 115 -8.88 -9.53 9.12
N GLU A 116 -7.96 -9.33 10.05
CA GLU A 116 -6.85 -10.25 10.31
C GLU A 116 -6.70 -10.61 11.80
N ALA A 117 -6.14 -11.79 12.02
CA ALA A 117 -5.75 -12.30 13.32
C ALA A 117 -4.33 -12.88 13.25
N SER A 118 -3.47 -12.51 14.20
CA SER A 118 -2.14 -13.10 14.39
C SER A 118 -2.09 -13.87 15.70
N PHE A 119 -1.64 -15.13 15.67
CA PHE A 119 -1.76 -16.05 16.79
C PHE A 119 -0.73 -17.20 16.72
N LEU A 120 -0.70 -18.05 17.75
CA LEU A 120 0.14 -19.26 17.77
C LEU A 120 -0.42 -20.33 16.83
N ARG A 121 0.43 -21.02 16.08
CA ARG A 121 0.03 -21.91 14.98
C ARG A 121 -1.04 -22.95 15.37
N GLU A 122 -1.01 -23.45 16.60
CA GLU A 122 -1.96 -24.41 17.16
C GLU A 122 -3.41 -23.90 17.21
N ASP A 123 -3.60 -22.58 17.33
CA ASP A 123 -4.92 -21.95 17.47
C ASP A 123 -5.59 -21.62 16.14
N LEU A 124 -5.02 -22.08 15.02
CA LEU A 124 -5.61 -21.96 13.68
C LEU A 124 -7.11 -22.32 13.61
N PRO A 125 -7.60 -23.40 14.27
CA PRO A 125 -9.02 -23.73 14.23
C PRO A 125 -9.89 -22.61 14.81
N TYR A 126 -9.52 -22.06 15.97
CA TYR A 126 -10.27 -21.04 16.68
C TYR A 126 -10.32 -19.73 15.86
N PHE A 127 -9.18 -19.25 15.36
CA PHE A 127 -9.15 -17.99 14.62
C PHE A 127 -9.77 -18.11 13.21
N THR A 128 -9.73 -19.29 12.60
CA THR A 128 -10.46 -19.53 11.33
C THR A 128 -11.97 -19.47 11.55
N GLU A 129 -12.47 -20.06 12.65
CA GLU A 129 -13.88 -19.95 13.04
C GLU A 129 -14.27 -18.50 13.34
N LEU A 130 -13.46 -17.80 14.14
CA LEU A 130 -13.71 -16.41 14.53
C LEU A 130 -13.80 -15.50 13.30
N LEU A 131 -12.86 -15.59 12.36
CA LEU A 131 -12.90 -14.76 11.16
C LEU A 131 -14.13 -15.08 10.28
N ALA A 132 -14.50 -16.35 10.14
CA ALA A 132 -15.72 -16.74 9.42
C ALA A 132 -16.97 -16.12 10.07
N GLU A 133 -17.02 -16.12 11.40
CA GLU A 133 -18.11 -15.54 12.16
C GLU A 133 -18.17 -14.01 12.03
N VAL A 134 -17.03 -13.33 12.13
CA VAL A 134 -16.97 -11.86 11.99
C VAL A 134 -17.44 -11.40 10.62
N ILE A 135 -17.08 -12.09 9.54
CA ILE A 135 -17.51 -11.65 8.20
C ILE A 135 -18.97 -11.99 7.87
N SER A 136 -19.53 -13.05 8.47
CA SER A 136 -20.85 -13.57 8.08
C SER A 136 -21.98 -13.30 9.08
N LEU A 137 -21.64 -13.09 10.35
CA LEU A 137 -22.57 -13.05 11.48
C LEU A 137 -22.34 -11.83 12.40
N THR A 138 -21.61 -10.79 11.97
CA THR A 138 -21.51 -9.54 12.74
C THR A 138 -22.88 -8.88 12.90
N LYS A 139 -23.15 -8.38 14.11
CA LYS A 139 -24.32 -7.55 14.41
C LYS A 139 -23.94 -6.08 14.25
N TYR A 140 -24.58 -5.41 13.31
CA TYR A 140 -24.45 -3.97 13.14
C TYR A 140 -25.49 -3.29 14.03
N THR A 141 -25.19 -3.13 15.32
CA THR A 141 -26.15 -2.58 16.28
C THR A 141 -26.03 -1.06 16.38
N THR A 142 -27.17 -0.39 16.57
CA THR A 142 -27.27 1.08 16.69
C THR A 142 -26.42 1.64 17.84
N HIS A 143 -26.38 0.96 18.98
CA HIS A 143 -25.61 1.43 20.14
C HIS A 143 -24.10 1.32 19.89
N GLU A 144 -23.60 0.20 19.34
CA GLU A 144 -22.18 0.07 18.98
C GLU A 144 -21.78 1.08 17.90
N PHE A 145 -22.70 1.39 16.97
CA PHE A 145 -22.45 2.42 15.96
C PHE A 145 -22.21 3.80 16.58
N HIS A 146 -23.14 4.30 17.38
CA HIS A 146 -23.06 5.66 17.94
C HIS A 146 -22.05 5.80 19.09
N GLU A 147 -21.86 4.75 19.90
CA GLU A 147 -20.95 4.79 21.05
C GLU A 147 -19.50 4.62 20.64
N ASP A 148 -19.22 3.74 19.67
CA ASP A 148 -17.85 3.38 19.28
C ASP A 148 -17.50 3.83 17.86
N VAL A 149 -18.21 3.29 16.85
CA VAL A 149 -17.80 3.40 15.44
C VAL A 149 -17.79 4.85 14.97
N GLU A 150 -18.85 5.61 15.24
CA GLU A 150 -18.97 7.03 14.89
C GLU A 150 -17.91 7.88 15.60
N ARG A 151 -17.61 7.58 16.87
CA ARG A 151 -16.59 8.30 17.63
C ARG A 151 -15.19 8.04 17.11
N VAL A 152 -14.86 6.79 16.79
CA VAL A 152 -13.57 6.43 16.20
C VAL A 152 -13.42 7.04 14.82
N LEU A 153 -14.48 7.06 14.01
CA LEU A 153 -14.49 7.76 12.73
C LEU A 153 -14.13 9.24 12.89
N HIS A 154 -14.77 9.93 13.84
CA HIS A 154 -14.47 11.33 14.13
C HIS A 154 -13.03 11.54 14.58
N ALA A 155 -12.49 10.66 15.43
CA ALA A 155 -11.09 10.72 15.83
C ALA A 155 -10.15 10.53 14.62
N LYS A 156 -10.44 9.58 13.73
CA LYS A 156 -9.67 9.34 12.50
C LYS A 156 -9.73 10.54 11.55
N GLN A 157 -10.89 11.17 11.41
CA GLN A 157 -11.05 12.42 10.64
C GLN A 157 -10.20 13.55 11.22
N ALA A 158 -10.21 13.73 12.55
CA ALA A 158 -9.42 14.76 13.21
C ALA A 158 -7.91 14.54 12.98
N VAL A 159 -7.44 13.29 13.08
CA VAL A 159 -6.04 12.92 12.78
C VAL A 159 -5.70 13.22 11.31
N LEU A 160 -6.55 12.82 10.36
CA LEU A 160 -6.32 13.10 8.94
C LEU A 160 -6.27 14.61 8.64
N ASN A 161 -7.19 15.38 9.21
CA ASN A 161 -7.25 16.84 9.01
C ASN A 161 -6.03 17.58 9.60
N ALA A 162 -5.44 17.04 10.68
CA ALA A 162 -4.21 17.56 11.25
C ALA A 162 -2.98 17.22 10.40
N ASP A 163 -3.03 16.12 9.63
CA ASP A 163 -1.97 15.71 8.71
C ASP A 163 -2.19 16.32 7.31
N VAL A 164 -1.58 17.49 7.08
CA VAL A 164 -1.61 18.17 5.79
C VAL A 164 -1.03 17.34 4.65
N ALA A 165 -0.09 16.43 4.96
CA ALA A 165 0.55 15.56 3.99
C ALA A 165 -0.42 14.47 3.53
N ALA A 166 -1.06 13.78 4.47
CA ALA A 166 -2.09 12.79 4.17
C ALA A 166 -3.29 13.42 3.44
N THR A 167 -3.72 14.61 3.87
CA THR A 167 -4.79 15.37 3.20
C THR A 167 -4.43 15.74 1.76
N ALA A 168 -3.20 16.22 1.52
CA ALA A 168 -2.75 16.55 0.17
C ALA A 168 -2.72 15.32 -0.74
N LEU A 169 -2.28 14.16 -0.23
CA LEU A 169 -2.27 12.91 -0.98
C LEU A 169 -3.70 12.42 -1.29
N ASP A 170 -4.61 12.53 -0.33
CA ASP A 170 -6.00 12.10 -0.52
C ASP A 170 -6.72 12.98 -1.56
N ASN A 171 -6.55 14.30 -1.49
CA ASN A 171 -7.02 15.25 -2.51
C ASN A 171 -6.41 14.94 -3.89
N ALA A 172 -5.11 14.56 -3.97
CA ALA A 172 -4.49 14.18 -5.24
C ALA A 172 -5.17 12.95 -5.87
N HIS A 173 -5.62 11.98 -5.08
CA HIS A 173 -6.40 10.86 -5.63
C HIS A 173 -7.76 11.31 -6.15
N ALA A 174 -8.46 12.18 -5.40
CA ALA A 174 -9.77 12.69 -5.78
C ALA A 174 -9.74 13.42 -7.13
N ILE A 175 -8.72 14.25 -7.35
CA ILE A 175 -8.52 14.96 -8.62
C ILE A 175 -8.10 13.99 -9.72
N ALA A 176 -7.18 13.07 -9.43
CA ALA A 176 -6.66 12.15 -10.44
C ALA A 176 -7.75 11.24 -11.02
N PHE A 177 -8.68 10.75 -10.20
CA PHE A 177 -9.59 9.67 -10.59
C PHE A 177 -11.09 9.99 -10.50
N HIS A 178 -11.49 11.11 -9.87
CA HIS A 178 -12.88 11.59 -9.62
C HIS A 178 -13.81 10.63 -8.86
N THR A 179 -13.90 9.36 -9.26
CA THR A 179 -14.69 8.29 -8.67
C THR A 179 -13.82 7.05 -8.45
N GLY A 180 -14.33 6.05 -7.75
CA GLY A 180 -13.58 4.82 -7.48
C GLY A 180 -12.32 5.13 -6.67
N LEU A 181 -11.14 5.00 -7.27
CA LEU A 181 -9.87 5.35 -6.59
C LEU A 181 -9.77 6.83 -6.17
N GLY A 182 -10.61 7.71 -6.73
CA GLY A 182 -10.74 9.10 -6.31
C GLY A 182 -11.59 9.32 -5.06
N SER A 183 -12.31 8.29 -4.60
CA SER A 183 -13.05 8.38 -3.35
C SER A 183 -12.10 8.45 -2.16
N SER A 184 -12.27 9.49 -1.36
CA SER A 184 -11.48 9.77 -0.17
C SER A 184 -11.44 8.57 0.79
N LEU A 185 -10.28 8.35 1.43
CA LEU A 185 -10.08 7.24 2.36
C LEU A 185 -10.98 7.35 3.61
N LEU A 186 -11.32 8.57 4.02
CA LEU A 186 -12.25 8.88 5.10
C LEU A 186 -13.19 9.99 4.64
N PRO A 187 -14.49 9.96 4.97
CA PRO A 187 -15.39 11.08 4.67
C PRO A 187 -14.80 12.40 5.18
N SER A 188 -14.80 13.45 4.37
CA SER A 188 -14.39 14.78 4.81
C SER A 188 -15.34 15.29 5.90
N SER A 189 -14.85 16.14 6.80
CA SER A 189 -15.67 16.79 7.83
C SER A 189 -16.80 17.64 7.24
N SER A 190 -16.66 18.11 6.00
CA SER A 190 -17.70 18.85 5.27
C SER A 190 -18.74 17.94 4.59
N THR A 191 -18.45 16.65 4.44
CA THR A 191 -19.41 15.69 3.89
C THR A 191 -20.50 15.47 4.94
N PRO A 192 -21.80 15.58 4.59
CA PRO A 192 -22.90 15.31 5.52
C PRO A 192 -23.05 13.79 5.71
N TYR A 193 -22.01 13.16 6.29
CA TYR A 193 -21.84 11.71 6.34
C TYR A 193 -22.96 11.03 7.14
N GLN A 194 -23.58 11.73 8.09
CA GLN A 194 -24.74 11.25 8.86
C GLN A 194 -25.94 10.86 7.97
N LYS A 195 -26.03 11.39 6.74
CA LYS A 195 -27.06 10.99 5.77
C LYS A 195 -26.75 9.68 5.06
N TYR A 196 -25.48 9.27 5.07
CA TYR A 196 -24.91 8.24 4.22
C TYR A 196 -24.32 7.07 5.01
N LEU A 197 -24.11 7.25 6.31
CA LEU A 197 -23.46 6.30 7.18
C LEU A 197 -24.35 6.05 8.40
N ASN A 198 -24.87 4.84 8.46
CA ASN A 198 -25.54 4.25 9.62
C ASN A 198 -25.28 2.73 9.60
N GLU A 199 -25.66 2.06 10.67
CA GLU A 199 -25.52 0.63 10.85
C GLU A 199 -26.22 -0.19 9.76
N GLU A 200 -27.38 0.25 9.25
CA GLU A 200 -28.11 -0.48 8.21
C GLU A 200 -27.40 -0.43 6.86
N TYR A 201 -26.86 0.73 6.46
CA TYR A 201 -26.09 0.86 5.23
C TYR A 201 -24.76 0.13 5.32
N ILE A 202 -24.13 0.10 6.49
CA ILE A 202 -22.93 -0.71 6.72
C ILE A 202 -23.30 -2.20 6.60
N ALA A 203 -24.40 -2.66 7.21
CA ALA A 203 -24.87 -4.04 7.09
C ALA A 203 -25.21 -4.42 5.64
N SER A 204 -25.88 -3.52 4.91
CA SER A 204 -26.18 -3.72 3.48
C SER A 204 -24.92 -3.81 2.64
N TYR A 205 -23.88 -3.03 2.96
CA TYR A 205 -22.60 -3.11 2.25
C TYR A 205 -21.83 -4.38 2.62
N ALA A 206 -21.89 -4.82 3.88
CA ALA A 206 -21.30 -6.07 4.35
C ALA A 206 -21.84 -7.28 3.58
N ASP A 207 -23.15 -7.31 3.31
CA ASP A 207 -23.80 -8.37 2.53
C ASP A 207 -23.16 -8.57 1.15
N VAL A 208 -22.75 -7.47 0.52
CA VAL A 208 -22.08 -7.49 -0.79
C VAL A 208 -20.58 -7.75 -0.64
N ALA A 209 -19.92 -7.02 0.26
CA ALA A 209 -18.47 -7.04 0.47
C ALA A 209 -17.96 -8.40 0.95
N TYR A 210 -18.70 -9.08 1.83
CA TYR A 210 -18.29 -10.34 2.45
C TYR A 210 -18.88 -11.60 1.79
N ALA A 211 -19.47 -11.47 0.61
CA ALA A 211 -19.85 -12.62 -0.21
C ALA A 211 -18.59 -13.33 -0.75
N LYS A 212 -18.61 -14.67 -0.84
CA LYS A 212 -17.47 -15.51 -1.26
C LYS A 212 -16.73 -15.02 -2.52
N PRO A 213 -17.40 -14.58 -3.60
CA PRO A 213 -16.71 -14.09 -4.80
C PRO A 213 -15.85 -12.83 -4.57
N ASN A 214 -16.17 -12.06 -3.53
CA ASN A 214 -15.55 -10.77 -3.21
C ASN A 214 -14.51 -10.87 -2.08
N ILE A 215 -14.30 -12.05 -1.51
CA ILE A 215 -13.33 -12.27 -0.43
C ILE A 215 -12.29 -13.30 -0.82
N ALA A 216 -11.10 -13.16 -0.23
CA ALA A 216 -10.06 -14.17 -0.26
C ALA A 216 -9.53 -14.37 1.16
N LEU A 217 -9.23 -15.62 1.53
CA LEU A 217 -8.60 -15.93 2.81
C LEU A 217 -7.12 -16.19 2.59
N ILE A 218 -6.27 -15.44 3.28
CA ILE A 218 -4.82 -15.50 3.13
C ILE A 218 -4.20 -15.88 4.46
N ALA A 219 -3.35 -16.91 4.47
CA ALA A 219 -2.62 -17.35 5.65
C ALA A 219 -1.11 -17.31 5.42
N ASP A 220 -0.39 -16.68 6.34
CA ASP A 220 1.06 -16.75 6.43
C ASP A 220 1.44 -17.48 7.73
N GLY A 221 2.05 -18.66 7.62
CA GLY A 221 2.37 -19.55 8.73
C GLY A 221 1.48 -20.78 8.89
N ALA A 222 0.58 -21.10 7.95
CA ALA A 222 -0.24 -22.30 7.97
C ALA A 222 -0.10 -23.10 6.66
N SER A 223 -0.11 -24.44 6.74
CA SER A 223 -0.06 -25.29 5.55
C SER A 223 -1.38 -25.26 4.76
N PRO A 224 -1.33 -25.45 3.42
CA PRO A 224 -2.54 -25.45 2.58
C PRO A 224 -3.58 -26.47 3.03
N ASP A 225 -3.14 -27.66 3.44
CA ASP A 225 -4.03 -28.75 3.89
C ASP A 225 -4.75 -28.40 5.20
N SER A 226 -4.01 -27.87 6.18
CA SER A 226 -4.56 -27.49 7.48
C SER A 226 -5.57 -26.35 7.33
N LEU A 227 -5.23 -25.36 6.51
CA LEU A 227 -6.10 -24.23 6.23
C LEU A 227 -7.37 -24.70 5.50
N SER A 228 -7.23 -25.50 4.44
CA SER A 228 -8.36 -25.99 3.65
C SER A 228 -9.35 -26.80 4.49
N LYS A 229 -8.85 -27.60 5.45
CA LYS A 229 -9.70 -28.34 6.40
C LYS A 229 -10.61 -27.40 7.21
N TRP A 230 -10.03 -26.39 7.86
CA TRP A 230 -10.79 -25.48 8.74
C TRP A 230 -11.67 -24.51 7.96
N VAL A 231 -11.20 -24.05 6.80
CA VAL A 231 -12.02 -23.25 5.87
C VAL A 231 -13.24 -24.04 5.41
N GLY A 232 -13.03 -25.27 4.95
CA GLY A 232 -14.11 -26.15 4.53
C GLY A 232 -15.11 -26.44 5.65
N GLN A 233 -14.72 -26.33 6.92
CA GLN A 233 -15.60 -26.48 8.07
C GLN A 233 -16.37 -25.20 8.41
N PHE A 234 -15.68 -24.06 8.53
CA PHE A 234 -16.25 -22.85 9.12
C PHE A 234 -16.80 -21.84 8.09
N PHE A 235 -16.31 -21.83 6.85
CA PHE A 235 -16.76 -20.89 5.81
C PHE A 235 -17.96 -21.41 5.00
N LYS A 236 -18.62 -22.49 5.44
CA LYS A 236 -19.81 -23.03 4.77
C LYS A 236 -20.98 -22.06 4.75
N ASP A 237 -21.18 -21.36 5.87
CA ASP A 237 -22.31 -20.45 6.08
C ASP A 237 -22.08 -19.06 5.46
N VAL A 238 -20.86 -18.79 4.96
CA VAL A 238 -20.55 -17.54 4.26
C VAL A 238 -21.31 -17.52 2.92
N PRO A 239 -22.07 -16.45 2.62
CA PRO A 239 -22.91 -16.39 1.42
C PRO A 239 -22.10 -16.59 0.14
N SER A 240 -22.57 -17.49 -0.73
CA SER A 240 -21.96 -17.72 -2.05
C SER A 240 -22.26 -16.60 -3.05
N ALA A 241 -23.25 -15.76 -2.73
CA ALA A 241 -23.60 -14.52 -3.41
C ALA A 241 -24.21 -13.55 -2.39
N PRO A 242 -24.21 -12.24 -2.67
CA PRO A 242 -24.89 -11.25 -1.82
C PRO A 242 -26.38 -11.58 -1.68
N ARG A 243 -26.92 -11.56 -0.46
CA ARG A 243 -28.33 -11.91 -0.21
C ARG A 243 -29.29 -10.88 -0.79
N SER A 244 -28.84 -9.64 -0.87
CA SER A 244 -29.57 -8.51 -1.49
C SER A 244 -29.64 -8.59 -3.03
N GLY A 245 -28.85 -9.45 -3.67
CA GLY A 245 -28.71 -9.49 -5.13
C GLY A 245 -27.93 -8.30 -5.72
N GLN A 246 -27.40 -7.40 -4.88
CA GLN A 246 -26.58 -6.28 -5.33
C GLN A 246 -25.15 -6.74 -5.69
N THR A 247 -24.47 -5.99 -6.55
CA THR A 247 -23.09 -6.27 -6.97
C THR A 247 -22.20 -5.06 -6.78
N LEU A 248 -20.91 -5.29 -6.52
CA LEU A 248 -19.92 -4.22 -6.45
C LEU A 248 -19.75 -3.56 -7.82
N LYS A 249 -19.65 -2.23 -7.83
CA LYS A 249 -19.27 -1.47 -9.03
C LYS A 249 -17.77 -1.61 -9.23
N THR A 250 -17.37 -2.20 -10.36
CA THR A 250 -15.96 -2.51 -10.66
C THR A 250 -15.49 -1.82 -11.93
N ASP A 251 -16.04 -0.65 -12.21
CA ASP A 251 -15.69 0.13 -13.40
C ASP A 251 -14.19 0.44 -13.45
N ALA A 252 -13.65 0.42 -14.68
CA ALA A 252 -12.25 0.73 -14.92
C ALA A 252 -11.96 2.19 -14.56
N THR A 253 -10.90 2.41 -13.80
CA THR A 253 -10.52 3.74 -13.35
C THR A 253 -9.98 4.57 -14.52
N LYS A 254 -10.37 5.85 -14.59
CA LYS A 254 -9.88 6.82 -15.58
C LYS A 254 -9.09 7.92 -14.89
N TYR A 255 -7.93 8.25 -15.46
CA TYR A 255 -7.11 9.36 -14.98
C TYR A 255 -7.51 10.66 -15.70
N PHE A 256 -7.72 11.74 -14.95
CA PHE A 256 -8.18 13.04 -15.48
C PHE A 256 -7.11 14.13 -15.45
N GLY A 257 -6.22 14.14 -14.45
CA GLY A 257 -5.37 15.30 -14.16
C GLY A 257 -6.14 16.38 -13.39
N GLY A 258 -5.45 17.45 -13.00
CA GLY A 258 -6.10 18.64 -12.42
C GLY A 258 -5.34 19.26 -11.26
N GLU A 259 -5.85 20.39 -10.76
CA GLU A 259 -5.27 21.09 -9.61
C GLU A 259 -6.35 21.35 -8.55
N GLN A 260 -6.02 21.13 -7.27
CA GLN A 260 -6.82 21.55 -6.13
C GLN A 260 -5.94 22.22 -5.08
N ARG A 261 -6.47 23.28 -4.47
CA ARG A 261 -5.81 24.06 -3.45
C ARG A 261 -6.72 24.17 -2.22
N THR A 262 -6.21 23.76 -1.07
CA THR A 262 -6.95 23.76 0.19
C THR A 262 -6.17 24.60 1.20
N SER A 263 -6.78 25.67 1.71
CA SER A 263 -6.15 26.50 2.74
C SER A 263 -6.08 25.73 4.07
N SER A 264 -4.93 25.79 4.74
CA SER A 264 -4.76 25.20 6.07
C SER A 264 -3.72 25.97 6.89
N SER A 265 -3.98 26.11 8.18
CA SER A 265 -3.03 26.69 9.15
C SER A 265 -2.16 25.63 9.84
N ALA A 266 -2.44 24.33 9.64
CA ALA A 266 -1.73 23.23 10.31
C ALA A 266 -0.33 22.96 9.74
N GLY A 267 -0.04 23.41 8.51
CA GLY A 267 1.23 23.19 7.84
C GLY A 267 1.12 23.37 6.33
N ASN A 268 2.18 23.02 5.60
CA ASN A 268 2.19 23.10 4.14
C ASN A 268 2.62 21.76 3.53
N SER A 269 1.86 21.29 2.55
CA SER A 269 2.21 20.15 1.71
C SER A 269 1.75 20.36 0.28
N ILE A 270 2.52 19.85 -0.67
CA ILE A 270 2.13 19.75 -2.08
C ILE A 270 2.41 18.33 -2.56
N VAL A 271 1.47 17.75 -3.29
CA VAL A 271 1.61 16.46 -3.97
C VAL A 271 1.51 16.71 -5.46
N ILE A 272 2.56 16.34 -6.18
CA ILE A 272 2.60 16.30 -7.64
C ILE A 272 2.49 14.84 -8.03
N ALA A 273 1.45 14.50 -8.79
CA ALA A 273 1.12 13.15 -9.16
C ALA A 273 1.00 12.99 -10.67
N PHE A 274 1.34 11.80 -11.15
CA PHE A 274 1.25 11.41 -12.56
C PHE A 274 0.61 10.03 -12.68
N PRO A 275 0.05 9.68 -13.86
CA PRO A 275 -0.46 8.33 -14.11
C PRO A 275 0.62 7.28 -13.83
N GLY A 276 0.30 6.31 -12.98
CA GLY A 276 1.12 5.12 -12.74
C GLY A 276 0.62 3.91 -13.54
N SER A 277 1.12 2.73 -13.16
CA SER A 277 0.66 1.44 -13.69
C SER A 277 -0.17 0.68 -12.66
N GLY A 278 -1.13 -0.12 -13.10
CA GLY A 278 -1.84 -1.09 -12.26
C GLY A 278 -1.16 -2.47 -12.23
N TYR A 279 -1.72 -3.39 -11.45
CA TYR A 279 -1.27 -4.78 -11.38
C TYR A 279 -1.46 -5.54 -12.70
N ASP A 280 -2.52 -5.24 -13.45
CA ASP A 280 -2.78 -5.89 -14.74
C ASP A 280 -1.93 -5.30 -15.89
N SER A 281 -1.33 -4.12 -15.68
CA SER A 281 -0.56 -3.38 -16.68
C SER A 281 0.79 -2.88 -16.13
N THR A 282 1.49 -3.74 -15.40
CA THR A 282 2.72 -3.37 -14.67
C THR A 282 3.77 -2.73 -15.58
N LYS A 283 4.26 -1.57 -15.17
CA LYS A 283 5.37 -0.85 -15.81
C LYS A 283 6.51 -0.67 -14.81
N PRO A 284 7.50 -1.58 -14.75
CA PRO A 284 8.56 -1.56 -13.74
C PRO A 284 9.37 -0.25 -13.76
N GLU A 285 9.36 0.48 -14.88
CA GLU A 285 9.99 1.78 -15.03
C GLU A 285 9.46 2.80 -14.02
N HIS A 286 8.18 2.76 -13.65
CA HIS A 286 7.59 3.70 -12.68
C HIS A 286 8.12 3.44 -11.27
N ALA A 287 8.30 2.18 -10.89
CA ALA A 287 8.89 1.82 -9.60
C ALA A 287 10.36 2.26 -9.52
N VAL A 288 11.12 2.06 -10.59
CA VAL A 288 12.53 2.50 -10.65
C VAL A 288 12.60 4.03 -10.67
N LEU A 289 11.76 4.71 -11.46
CA LEU A 289 11.69 6.17 -11.49
C LEU A 289 11.33 6.75 -10.11
N ALA A 290 10.39 6.14 -9.38
CA ALA A 290 10.05 6.55 -8.02
C ALA A 290 11.26 6.51 -7.09
N THR A 291 12.06 5.43 -7.14
CA THR A 291 13.26 5.31 -6.31
C THR A 291 14.42 6.19 -6.77
N LEU A 292 14.52 6.49 -8.07
CA LEU A 292 15.52 7.39 -8.64
C LEU A 292 15.25 8.84 -8.21
N LEU A 293 13.99 9.27 -8.29
CA LEU A 293 13.54 10.57 -7.78
C LEU A 293 13.73 10.62 -6.26
N GLY A 294 13.17 9.65 -5.54
CA GLY A 294 13.32 9.47 -4.10
C GLY A 294 12.93 10.72 -3.31
N GLY A 295 13.83 11.24 -2.49
CA GLY A 295 13.57 12.39 -1.62
C GLY A 295 14.04 12.20 -0.19
N GLN A 296 14.23 10.96 0.24
CA GLN A 296 14.88 10.62 1.50
C GLN A 296 16.13 9.79 1.24
N SER A 297 17.12 9.93 2.13
CA SER A 297 18.27 9.03 2.15
C SER A 297 17.91 7.74 2.85
N THR A 298 18.29 6.63 2.24
CA THR A 298 18.16 5.28 2.82
C THR A 298 19.29 4.96 3.80
N ILE A 299 20.29 5.82 3.89
CA ILE A 299 21.47 5.64 4.75
C ILE A 299 21.55 6.85 5.68
N LYS A 300 21.37 6.61 6.98
CA LYS A 300 21.27 7.65 8.02
C LYS A 300 22.35 8.74 7.96
N TRP A 301 23.59 8.37 7.58
CA TRP A 301 24.74 9.28 7.58
C TRP A 301 25.25 9.64 6.18
N ALA A 302 24.52 9.31 5.13
CA ALA A 302 24.87 9.68 3.76
C ALA A 302 23.73 10.46 3.12
N PRO A 303 24.00 11.39 2.19
CA PRO A 303 22.96 12.12 1.47
C PRO A 303 22.12 11.22 0.53
N GLY A 304 22.58 10.00 0.26
CA GLY A 304 21.91 9.07 -0.65
C GLY A 304 22.21 9.35 -2.12
N PHE A 305 21.62 8.53 -3.00
CA PHE A 305 21.81 8.65 -4.46
C PHE A 305 20.63 9.35 -5.17
N SER A 306 19.47 9.45 -4.50
CA SER A 306 18.24 9.95 -5.11
C SER A 306 18.38 11.42 -5.53
N LEU A 307 17.81 11.74 -6.70
CA LEU A 307 18.03 13.02 -7.34
C LEU A 307 17.36 14.16 -6.57
N LEU A 308 16.17 13.93 -6.03
CA LEU A 308 15.47 14.94 -5.24
C LEU A 308 16.16 15.20 -3.90
N ALA A 309 16.67 14.18 -3.22
CA ALA A 309 17.42 14.39 -1.97
C ALA A 309 18.66 15.26 -2.19
N LYS A 310 19.37 15.07 -3.32
CA LYS A 310 20.51 15.92 -3.70
C LYS A 310 20.05 17.34 -4.05
N ALA A 311 18.99 17.50 -4.83
CA ALA A 311 18.46 18.80 -5.26
C ALA A 311 17.92 19.63 -4.08
N THR A 312 17.36 18.97 -3.05
CA THR A 312 16.77 19.65 -1.90
C THR A 312 17.62 19.65 -0.64
N ALA A 313 18.86 19.13 -0.67
CA ALA A 313 19.73 19.00 0.51
C ALA A 313 19.98 20.32 1.27
N GLY A 314 20.02 21.45 0.56
CA GLY A 314 20.21 22.78 1.15
C GLY A 314 18.94 23.44 1.69
N THR A 315 17.78 22.79 1.57
CA THR A 315 16.48 23.38 1.92
C THR A 315 16.04 22.89 3.30
N SER A 316 16.24 23.74 4.31
CA SER A 316 15.91 23.39 5.70
C SER A 316 14.40 23.15 5.91
N GLY A 317 14.08 22.13 6.71
CA GLY A 317 12.71 21.78 7.11
C GLY A 317 11.85 21.16 6.01
N LEU A 318 12.40 20.87 4.83
CA LEU A 318 11.68 20.22 3.73
C LEU A 318 11.81 18.69 3.81
N THR A 319 10.67 18.01 3.79
CA THR A 319 10.61 16.56 3.60
C THR A 319 10.12 16.27 2.19
N VAL A 320 10.81 15.40 1.47
CA VAL A 320 10.43 14.95 0.13
C VAL A 320 10.24 13.44 0.15
N ASN A 321 9.14 12.95 -0.40
CA ASN A 321 8.89 11.52 -0.53
C ASN A 321 8.31 11.21 -1.91
N THR A 322 8.88 10.23 -2.61
CA THR A 322 8.34 9.75 -3.89
C THR A 322 7.82 8.33 -3.72
N SER A 323 6.58 8.10 -4.13
CA SER A 323 5.88 6.82 -3.99
C SER A 323 5.26 6.41 -5.32
N ASN A 324 5.33 5.11 -5.64
CA ASN A 324 4.57 4.51 -6.74
C ASN A 324 3.40 3.71 -6.14
N LEU A 325 2.20 4.30 -6.15
CA LEU A 325 0.98 3.66 -5.64
C LEU A 325 0.36 2.84 -6.77
N THR A 326 0.35 1.52 -6.61
CA THR A 326 -0.18 0.58 -7.62
C THR A 326 -1.51 0.01 -7.12
N TYR A 327 -2.53 0.06 -7.98
CA TYR A 327 -3.86 -0.49 -7.76
C TYR A 327 -4.15 -1.59 -8.78
N SER A 328 -5.35 -2.18 -8.78
CA SER A 328 -5.67 -3.29 -9.69
C SER A 328 -5.51 -2.93 -11.17
N ASP A 329 -6.10 -1.82 -11.60
CA ASP A 329 -6.18 -1.39 -13.00
C ASP A 329 -5.50 -0.05 -13.30
N ALA A 330 -5.14 0.71 -12.26
CA ALA A 330 -4.50 2.01 -12.38
C ALA A 330 -3.37 2.17 -11.35
N GLY A 331 -2.62 3.26 -11.45
CA GLY A 331 -1.61 3.62 -10.46
C GLY A 331 -1.40 5.11 -10.40
N LEU A 332 -0.69 5.57 -9.39
CA LEU A 332 -0.35 6.96 -9.17
C LEU A 332 1.11 7.08 -8.73
N LEU A 333 1.93 7.71 -9.55
CA LEU A 333 3.30 8.07 -9.17
C LEU A 333 3.25 9.46 -8.53
N THR A 334 3.58 9.56 -7.25
CA THR A 334 3.44 10.79 -6.47
C THR A 334 4.79 11.25 -5.95
N VAL A 335 5.10 12.53 -6.12
CA VAL A 335 6.15 13.22 -5.38
C VAL A 335 5.49 14.18 -4.39
N GLN A 336 5.74 13.95 -3.11
CA GLN A 336 5.16 14.70 -2.02
C GLN A 336 6.21 15.53 -1.31
N LEU A 337 5.87 16.78 -1.03
CA LEU A 337 6.69 17.73 -0.28
C LEU A 337 5.90 18.21 0.95
N SER A 338 6.58 18.33 2.09
CA SER A 338 5.99 18.90 3.31
C SER A 338 7.03 19.73 4.06
N GLY A 339 6.63 20.88 4.61
CA GLY A 339 7.54 21.75 5.35
C GLY A 339 7.11 23.23 5.39
N PRO A 340 8.05 24.16 5.64
CA PRO A 340 7.79 25.60 5.53
C PRO A 340 7.38 25.99 4.10
N ALA A 341 6.41 26.90 3.93
CA ALA A 341 5.84 27.23 2.62
C ALA A 341 6.87 27.66 1.57
N ALA A 342 7.85 28.49 1.95
CA ALA A 342 8.93 28.92 1.06
C ALA A 342 9.85 27.76 0.63
N SER A 343 10.11 26.81 1.54
CA SER A 343 10.88 25.59 1.26
C SER A 343 10.12 24.67 0.31
N VAL A 344 8.80 24.51 0.52
CA VAL A 344 7.93 23.71 -0.34
C VAL A 344 7.86 24.29 -1.76
N ARG A 345 7.72 25.61 -1.91
CA ARG A 345 7.74 26.27 -3.23
C ARG A 345 9.02 25.96 -4.00
N LYS A 346 10.18 26.19 -3.38
CA LYS A 346 11.49 25.89 -3.98
C LYS A 346 11.63 24.41 -4.33
N GLY A 347 11.21 23.53 -3.43
CA GLY A 347 11.21 22.08 -3.67
C GLY A 347 10.37 21.69 -4.89
N ALA A 348 9.19 22.30 -5.07
CA ALA A 348 8.30 22.00 -6.18
C ALA A 348 8.92 22.38 -7.53
N GLU A 349 9.60 23.54 -7.60
CA GLU A 349 10.36 23.95 -8.79
C GLU A 349 11.51 22.96 -9.10
N GLU A 350 12.24 22.52 -8.06
CA GLU A 350 13.32 21.54 -8.22
C GLU A 350 12.82 20.17 -8.70
N ILE A 351 11.63 19.72 -8.28
CA ILE A 351 11.04 18.46 -8.78
C ILE A 351 10.89 18.52 -10.31
N VAL A 352 10.30 19.59 -10.83
CA VAL A 352 10.06 19.70 -12.27
C VAL A 352 11.38 19.83 -13.03
N LYS A 353 12.37 20.54 -12.48
CA LYS A 353 13.73 20.60 -13.06
C LYS A 353 14.39 19.23 -13.13
N VAL A 354 14.31 18.43 -12.04
CA VAL A 354 14.87 17.08 -11.99
C VAL A 354 14.15 16.14 -12.96
N LEU A 355 12.82 16.20 -13.05
CA LEU A 355 12.05 15.42 -14.02
C LEU A 355 12.43 15.76 -15.47
N LYS A 356 12.59 17.05 -15.79
CA LYS A 356 13.06 17.52 -17.11
C LYS A 356 14.48 17.02 -17.40
N SER A 357 15.38 17.11 -16.43
CA SER A 357 16.75 16.59 -16.53
C SER A 357 16.78 15.08 -16.85
N ILE A 358 15.93 14.27 -16.19
CA ILE A 358 15.78 12.84 -16.50
C ILE A 358 15.23 12.64 -17.92
N ALA A 359 14.21 13.42 -18.31
CA ALA A 359 13.60 13.37 -19.64
C ALA A 359 14.58 13.76 -20.76
N ASP A 360 15.55 14.63 -20.48
CA ASP A 360 16.63 14.98 -21.40
C ASP A 360 17.72 13.90 -21.49
N GLY A 361 17.74 12.96 -20.54
CA GLY A 361 18.68 11.84 -20.47
C GLY A 361 19.92 12.11 -19.62
N GLN A 362 19.83 13.05 -18.67
CA GLN A 362 20.92 13.36 -17.74
C GLN A 362 20.96 12.41 -16.52
N ALA A 363 20.14 11.36 -16.50
CA ALA A 363 20.18 10.33 -15.47
C ALA A 363 21.42 9.44 -15.66
N SER A 364 22.32 9.42 -14.66
CA SER A 364 23.51 8.58 -14.72
C SER A 364 23.13 7.09 -14.72
N GLN A 365 23.79 6.27 -15.55
CA GLN A 365 23.55 4.82 -15.55
C GLN A 365 23.83 4.18 -14.19
N GLU A 366 24.75 4.76 -13.41
CA GLU A 366 25.06 4.30 -12.06
C GLU A 366 23.88 4.54 -11.10
N ASP A 367 23.28 5.74 -11.11
CA ASP A 367 22.13 6.05 -10.26
C ASP A 367 20.91 5.22 -10.66
N VAL A 368 20.71 4.97 -11.97
CA VAL A 368 19.65 4.06 -12.45
C VAL A 368 19.83 2.64 -11.91
N LYS A 369 21.06 2.10 -11.93
CA LYS A 369 21.35 0.77 -11.36
C LYS A 369 21.12 0.73 -9.84
N LYS A 370 21.50 1.79 -9.11
CA LYS A 370 21.22 1.91 -7.66
C LYS A 370 19.72 1.98 -7.39
N ALA A 371 18.98 2.75 -8.18
CA ALA A 371 17.53 2.86 -8.11
C ALA A 371 16.85 1.52 -8.35
N ALA A 372 17.21 0.81 -9.44
CA ALA A 372 16.64 -0.51 -9.75
C ALA A 372 16.91 -1.53 -8.62
N ALA A 373 18.13 -1.55 -8.08
CA ALA A 373 18.46 -2.42 -6.94
C ALA A 373 17.62 -2.08 -5.69
N TYR A 374 17.37 -0.79 -5.42
CA TYR A 374 16.56 -0.37 -4.28
C TYR A 374 15.06 -0.63 -4.49
N ALA A 375 14.53 -0.40 -5.69
CA ALA A 375 13.14 -0.72 -6.05
C ALA A 375 12.87 -2.22 -5.89
N LYS A 376 13.80 -3.06 -6.35
CA LYS A 376 13.76 -4.51 -6.16
C LYS A 376 13.78 -4.90 -4.68
N PHE A 377 14.66 -4.28 -3.89
CA PHE A 377 14.71 -4.51 -2.44
C PHE A 377 13.37 -4.15 -1.78
N ASN A 378 12.80 -2.98 -2.07
CA ASN A 378 11.53 -2.55 -1.49
C ASN A 378 10.39 -3.52 -1.80
N LEU A 379 10.28 -3.96 -3.06
CA LEU A 379 9.28 -4.93 -3.48
C LEU A 379 9.40 -6.26 -2.72
N LEU A 380 10.62 -6.81 -2.66
CA LEU A 380 10.85 -8.10 -1.99
C LEU A 380 10.70 -7.97 -0.47
N ASN A 381 11.09 -6.84 0.12
CA ASN A 381 10.91 -6.57 1.53
C ASN A 381 9.42 -6.47 1.89
N GLN A 382 8.59 -5.81 1.08
CA GLN A 382 7.14 -5.78 1.27
C GLN A 382 6.52 -7.19 1.20
N ASN A 383 7.03 -8.07 0.33
CA ASN A 383 6.58 -9.45 0.25
C ASN A 383 7.00 -10.29 1.48
N GLN A 384 8.12 -9.94 2.13
CA GLN A 384 8.58 -10.59 3.36
C GLN A 384 7.84 -10.15 4.62
N LEU A 385 7.41 -8.89 4.68
CA LEU A 385 6.63 -8.38 5.81
C LEU A 385 5.21 -8.98 5.80
N ARG A 386 4.78 -9.56 6.92
CA ARG A 386 3.50 -10.30 7.00
C ARG A 386 2.30 -9.48 6.52
N GLN A 387 1.99 -8.38 7.22
CA GLN A 387 0.81 -7.57 6.93
C GLN A 387 0.79 -7.02 5.48
N PRO A 388 1.87 -6.38 4.96
CA PRO A 388 1.89 -5.95 3.56
C PRO A 388 1.76 -7.11 2.57
N SER A 389 2.41 -8.25 2.84
CA SER A 389 2.36 -9.41 1.94
C SER A 389 0.97 -10.04 1.86
N ILE A 390 0.25 -10.11 2.98
CA ILE A 390 -1.12 -10.62 3.06
C ILE A 390 -2.07 -9.69 2.32
N ALA A 391 -1.97 -8.38 2.57
CA ALA A 391 -2.79 -7.39 1.89
C ALA A 391 -2.56 -7.40 0.37
N LEU A 392 -1.31 -7.52 -0.07
CA LEU A 392 -0.93 -7.58 -1.49
C LEU A 392 -1.43 -8.87 -2.15
N ALA A 393 -1.22 -10.03 -1.51
CA ALA A 393 -1.66 -11.32 -2.03
C ALA A 393 -3.18 -11.39 -2.13
N GLY A 394 -3.89 -10.99 -1.07
CA GLY A 394 -5.35 -10.96 -1.04
C GLY A 394 -5.91 -9.99 -2.08
N SER A 395 -5.36 -8.78 -2.18
CA SER A 395 -5.79 -7.79 -3.18
C SER A 395 -5.59 -8.30 -4.61
N GLY A 396 -4.49 -8.98 -4.91
CA GLY A 396 -4.29 -9.62 -6.21
C GLY A 396 -5.33 -10.70 -6.50
N ILE A 397 -5.66 -11.54 -5.52
CA ILE A 397 -6.60 -12.65 -5.68
C ILE A 397 -8.05 -12.16 -5.86
N VAL A 398 -8.49 -11.16 -5.10
CA VAL A 398 -9.85 -10.63 -5.21
C VAL A 398 -10.05 -9.77 -6.45
N ASN A 399 -9.01 -9.09 -6.93
CA ASN A 399 -9.12 -8.21 -8.10
C ASN A 399 -8.80 -8.94 -9.42
N SER A 400 -7.66 -9.63 -9.50
CA SER A 400 -7.14 -10.26 -10.74
C SER A 400 -7.21 -11.80 -10.71
N GLY A 401 -7.67 -12.39 -9.61
CA GLY A 401 -7.81 -13.85 -9.46
C GLY A 401 -6.51 -14.61 -9.15
N LYS A 402 -5.37 -13.91 -9.06
CA LYS A 402 -4.06 -14.51 -8.81
C LYS A 402 -3.26 -13.66 -7.82
N PRO A 403 -2.42 -14.27 -6.98
CA PRO A 403 -1.54 -13.52 -6.10
C PRO A 403 -0.51 -12.76 -6.94
N TYR A 404 -0.02 -11.66 -6.39
CA TYR A 404 0.97 -10.83 -7.07
C TYR A 404 2.32 -11.56 -7.17
N ASP A 405 2.80 -11.74 -8.40
CA ASP A 405 4.10 -12.39 -8.66
C ASP A 405 5.26 -11.40 -8.46
N SER A 406 5.64 -11.20 -7.20
CA SER A 406 6.75 -10.33 -6.84
C SER A 406 8.09 -10.79 -7.44
N ALA A 407 8.26 -12.08 -7.74
CA ALA A 407 9.50 -12.60 -8.31
C ALA A 407 9.64 -12.23 -9.80
N ALA A 408 8.56 -12.37 -10.58
CA ALA A 408 8.54 -11.93 -11.98
C ALA A 408 8.80 -10.43 -12.10
N ILE A 409 8.22 -9.63 -11.20
CA ILE A 409 8.35 -8.17 -11.25
C ILE A 409 9.73 -7.73 -10.77
N ALA A 410 10.29 -8.39 -9.76
CA ALA A 410 11.68 -8.20 -9.36
C ALA A 410 12.66 -8.48 -10.52
N LYS A 411 12.37 -9.48 -11.36
CA LYS A 411 13.15 -9.79 -12.57
C LYS A 411 12.93 -8.74 -13.67
N ALA A 412 11.70 -8.24 -13.83
CA ALA A 412 11.40 -7.17 -14.77
C ALA A 412 12.12 -5.85 -14.42
N ILE A 413 12.26 -5.55 -13.12
CA ILE A 413 13.03 -4.40 -12.62
C ILE A 413 14.52 -4.49 -13.02
N ASP A 414 15.11 -5.68 -13.02
CA ASP A 414 16.52 -5.87 -13.43
C ASP A 414 16.74 -5.51 -14.92
N GLY A 415 15.68 -5.53 -15.75
CA GLY A 415 15.72 -5.20 -17.17
C GLY A 415 15.52 -3.71 -17.50
N VAL A 416 15.28 -2.85 -16.50
CA VAL A 416 15.01 -1.43 -16.72
C VAL A 416 16.29 -0.70 -17.13
N SER A 417 16.22 0.05 -18.23
CA SER A 417 17.33 0.81 -18.82
C SER A 417 17.22 2.31 -18.55
N ALA A 418 18.30 3.06 -18.80
CA ALA A 418 18.25 4.52 -18.70
C ALA A 418 17.32 5.12 -19.78
N GLU A 419 17.27 4.49 -20.95
CA GLU A 419 16.42 4.86 -22.07
C GLU A 419 14.94 4.66 -21.75
N SER A 420 14.56 3.56 -21.09
CA SER A 420 13.17 3.32 -20.69
C SER A 420 12.70 4.32 -19.62
N ILE A 421 13.59 4.69 -18.69
CA ILE A 421 13.31 5.73 -17.68
C ILE A 421 13.16 7.11 -18.34
N LYS A 422 14.03 7.44 -19.31
CA LYS A 422 13.93 8.69 -20.08
C LYS A 422 12.59 8.79 -20.80
N THR A 423 12.16 7.73 -21.47
CA THR A 423 10.86 7.67 -22.16
C THR A 423 9.70 7.78 -21.17
N ALA A 424 9.79 7.09 -20.02
CA ALA A 424 8.77 7.20 -18.97
C ALA A 424 8.66 8.66 -18.46
N ALA A 425 9.78 9.30 -18.10
CA ALA A 425 9.78 10.68 -17.63
C ALA A 425 9.22 11.68 -18.67
N LYS A 426 9.55 11.50 -19.96
CA LYS A 426 8.96 12.30 -21.05
C LYS A 426 7.44 12.14 -21.13
N THR A 427 6.97 10.90 -21.10
CA THR A 427 5.53 10.59 -21.17
C THR A 427 4.77 11.24 -20.02
N LEU A 428 5.34 11.26 -18.81
CA LEU A 428 4.72 11.90 -17.65
C LEU A 428 4.69 13.43 -17.78
N LEU A 429 5.74 14.07 -18.31
CA LEU A 429 5.81 15.52 -18.50
C LEU A 429 4.93 16.04 -19.65
N GLU A 430 4.75 15.23 -20.70
CA GLU A 430 3.86 15.56 -21.83
C GLU A 430 2.39 15.38 -21.47
N GLY A 431 2.10 14.46 -20.55
CA GLY A 431 0.78 14.17 -20.02
C GLY A 431 0.25 15.23 -19.05
N LYS A 432 -0.95 14.96 -18.52
CA LYS A 432 -1.57 15.77 -17.48
C LYS A 432 -1.06 15.34 -16.10
N ALA A 433 -0.55 16.29 -15.33
CA ALA A 433 -0.24 16.12 -13.93
C ALA A 433 -1.48 16.31 -13.06
N THR A 434 -1.43 15.80 -11.85
CA THR A 434 -2.35 16.16 -10.78
C THR A 434 -1.57 16.87 -9.69
N VAL A 435 -2.01 18.07 -9.31
CA VAL A 435 -1.35 18.87 -8.27
C VAL A 435 -2.34 19.16 -7.14
N SER A 436 -1.97 18.74 -5.93
CA SER A 436 -2.77 18.98 -4.74
C SER A 436 -1.94 19.77 -3.73
N THR A 437 -2.43 20.93 -3.33
CA THR A 437 -1.74 21.86 -2.44
C THR A 437 -2.58 22.09 -1.19
N VAL A 438 -1.97 21.91 -0.02
CA VAL A 438 -2.60 22.15 1.29
C VAL A 438 -1.70 23.05 2.13
N GLY A 439 -2.21 24.21 2.59
CA GLY A 439 -1.45 25.13 3.44
C GLY A 439 -1.61 26.60 3.08
N ASP A 440 -0.52 27.37 3.18
CA ASP A 440 -0.46 28.79 2.83
C ASP A 440 -0.50 29.01 1.32
N LEU A 441 -1.70 29.23 0.81
CA LEU A 441 -1.95 29.40 -0.62
C LEU A 441 -1.37 30.69 -1.22
N PHE A 442 -0.94 31.67 -0.40
CA PHE A 442 -0.29 32.88 -0.91
C PHE A 442 1.15 32.64 -1.33
N VAL A 443 1.82 31.66 -0.71
CA VAL A 443 3.23 31.35 -0.97
C VAL A 443 3.40 30.13 -1.87
N LEU A 444 2.53 29.13 -1.72
CA LEU A 444 2.62 27.88 -2.47
C LEU A 444 2.32 28.09 -3.97
N PRO A 445 3.11 27.49 -4.88
CA PRO A 445 3.01 27.77 -6.31
C PRO A 445 1.77 27.13 -6.93
N TYR A 446 1.31 27.68 -8.05
CA TYR A 446 0.35 27.00 -8.94
C TYR A 446 1.06 25.97 -9.82
N ALA A 447 0.32 24.97 -10.31
CA ALA A 447 0.85 23.98 -11.23
C ALA A 447 1.48 24.61 -12.48
N GLU A 448 0.84 25.66 -13.02
CA GLU A 448 1.35 26.41 -14.18
C GLU A 448 2.65 27.16 -13.88
N GLU A 449 2.81 27.71 -12.66
CA GLU A 449 4.03 28.42 -12.25
C GLU A 449 5.26 27.52 -12.23
N ILE A 450 5.08 26.24 -11.88
CA ILE A 450 6.15 25.24 -11.91
C ILE A 450 6.27 24.54 -13.28
N GLY A 451 5.45 24.92 -14.26
CA GLY A 451 5.53 24.44 -15.64
C GLY A 451 4.95 23.04 -15.86
N LEU A 452 3.94 22.67 -15.08
CA LEU A 452 3.14 21.45 -15.28
C LEU A 452 1.83 21.78 -16.01
N ARG A 453 1.34 20.83 -16.80
CA ARG A 453 0.01 20.88 -17.41
C ARG A 453 -0.90 20.00 -16.57
N VAL A 454 -2.04 20.53 -16.12
CA VAL A 454 -3.00 19.80 -15.28
C VAL A 454 -4.27 19.44 -16.03
#